data_AF-A0A0B6ZK93-F1
#
_entry.id   AF-A0A0B6ZK93-F1
#
_cell.length_a   1.000
_cell.length_b   1.000
_cell.length_c   1.000
_cell.angle_alpha   90.00
_cell.angle_beta   90.00
_cell.angle_gamma   90.00
#
_symmetry.space_group_name_H-M   'P 1'
#
loop_
_entity.id
_entity.type
_entity.pdbx_description
1 polymer ?
#
loop_
_entity_poly.entity_id
_entity_poly.type
_entity_poly.pdbx_seq_one_letter_code
_entity_poly.pdbx_strand_id
1 'polypeptide(L)' 'HMFCKICGVQSFYIPRSNPGEYSVMPHCLDPGTVKSMETEIFDGINWEETMRKLESESTGSELSG' A
#
# COMPACT_ATOMS: atom_id res chain seq x y z
N HIS A 1 0.90 8.43 -12.21
CA HIS A 1 0.25 9.13 -11.08
C HIS A 1 -0.76 10.13 -11.61
N MET A 2 -1.90 10.31 -10.92
CA MET A 2 -2.98 11.20 -11.34
C MET A 2 -3.18 12.28 -10.27
N PHE A 3 -3.06 13.56 -10.65
CA PHE A 3 -3.19 14.68 -9.72
C PHE A 3 -4.36 15.59 -10.10
N CYS A 4 -5.06 16.12 -9.10
CA CYS A 4 -6.07 17.15 -9.31
C CYS A 4 -5.43 18.42 -9.89
N LYS A 5 -5.92 18.92 -11.01
CA LYS A 5 -5.40 20.14 -11.66
C LYS A 5 -5.64 21.43 -10.87
N ILE A 6 -6.52 21.39 -9.87
CA ILE A 6 -6.92 22.57 -9.09
C ILE A 6 -6.11 22.65 -7.79
N CYS A 7 -6.06 21.56 -7.02
CA CYS A 7 -5.42 21.54 -5.69
C CYS A 7 -4.14 20.69 -5.61
N GLY A 8 -3.80 19.92 -6.65
CA GLY A 8 -2.60 19.09 -6.68
C GLY A 8 -2.66 17.79 -5.87
N VAL A 9 -3.80 17.44 -5.24
CA VAL A 9 -3.95 16.18 -4.50
C VAL A 9 -3.93 14.97 -5.44
N GLN A 10 -3.25 13.89 -5.03
CA GLN A 10 -3.27 12.58 -5.69
C GLN A 10 -4.21 11.64 -4.92
N SER A 11 -5.47 11.56 -5.33
CA SER A 11 -6.44 10.68 -4.67
C SER A 11 -6.23 9.20 -5.04
N PHE A 12 -5.78 8.90 -6.26
CA PHE A 12 -5.47 7.55 -6.72
C PHE A 12 -4.48 7.51 -7.89
N TYR A 13 -3.94 6.33 -8.19
CA TYR A 13 -3.14 6.07 -9.40
C TYR A 13 -3.12 4.58 -9.76
N ILE A 14 -2.75 4.27 -11.02
CA ILE A 14 -2.41 2.91 -11.46
C ILE A 14 -0.89 2.73 -11.32
N PRO A 15 -0.40 1.82 -10.46
CA PRO A 15 1.03 1.53 -10.33
C PRO A 15 1.61 0.98 -11.63
N ARG A 16 2.86 1.37 -11.95
CA ARG A 16 3.56 0.82 -13.13
C ARG A 16 3.89 -0.67 -12.96
N SER A 17 4.23 -1.07 -11.74
CA SER A 17 4.55 -2.46 -11.38
C SER A 17 3.34 -3.38 -11.42
N ASN A 18 2.13 -2.82 -11.27
CA ASN A 18 0.89 -3.59 -11.30
C ASN A 18 -0.17 -2.96 -12.20
N PRO A 19 -0.04 -3.12 -13.53
CA PRO A 19 -0.99 -2.57 -14.49
C PRO A 19 -2.38 -3.16 -14.29
N GLY A 20 -3.38 -2.30 -14.13
CA GLY A 20 -4.80 -2.70 -13.96
C GLY A 20 -5.30 -2.57 -12.53
N GLU A 21 -4.41 -2.43 -11.55
CA GLU A 21 -4.78 -2.15 -10.17
C GLU A 21 -4.75 -0.65 -9.85
N TYR A 22 -5.52 -0.26 -8.83
CA TYR A 22 -5.60 1.10 -8.34
C TYR A 22 -5.06 1.17 -6.92
N SER A 23 -4.09 2.06 -6.71
CA SER A 23 -3.70 2.50 -5.37
C SER A 23 -4.46 3.76 -5.00
N VAL A 24 -5.07 3.76 -3.82
CA VAL A 24 -5.89 4.86 -3.30
C VAL A 24 -5.20 5.45 -2.08
N MET A 25 -5.21 6.77 -1.96
CA MET A 25 -4.59 7.47 -0.84
C MET A 25 -5.54 7.51 0.37
N PRO A 26 -5.23 6.86 1.52
CA PRO A 26 -6.17 6.72 2.65
C PRO A 26 -6.78 8.01 3.17
N HIS A 27 -6.00 9.09 3.21
CA HIS A 27 -6.44 10.39 3.72
C HIS A 27 -7.44 11.11 2.81
N CYS A 28 -7.66 10.60 1.59
CA CYS A 28 -8.66 11.11 0.66
C CYS A 28 -10.02 10.39 0.77
N LEU A 29 -10.15 9.42 1.69
CA LEU A 29 -11.39 8.67 1.87
C LEU A 29 -12.34 9.40 2.82
N ASP A 30 -13.62 9.42 2.47
CA ASP A 30 -14.65 9.94 3.37
C ASP A 30 -14.79 9.02 4.60
N PRO A 31 -15.09 9.57 5.79
CA PRO A 31 -15.34 8.77 6.98
C PRO A 31 -16.40 7.69 6.72
N GLY A 32 -16.10 6.44 7.09
CA GLY A 32 -16.99 5.29 6.88
C GLY A 32 -16.82 4.56 5.54
N THR A 33 -15.95 5.05 4.64
CA THR A 33 -15.67 4.36 3.36
C THR A 33 -15.00 3.00 3.57
N VAL A 34 -14.12 2.88 4.55
CA VAL A 34 -13.41 1.65 4.92
C VAL A 34 -13.76 1.24 6.35
N LYS A 35 -13.80 -0.08 6.60
CA LYS A 35 -14.15 -0.64 7.91
C LYS A 35 -12.95 -0.68 8.87
N SER A 36 -11.77 -0.97 8.33
CA SER A 36 -10.51 -1.05 9.05
C SER A 36 -9.35 -0.76 8.10
N MET A 37 -8.19 -0.44 8.67
CA MET A 37 -6.95 -0.18 7.95
C MET A 37 -5.79 -0.71 8.76
N GLU A 38 -4.89 -1.42 8.11
CA GLU A 38 -3.64 -1.88 8.69
C GLU A 38 -2.50 -1.12 8.01
N THR A 39 -1.50 -0.73 8.79
CA THR A 39 -0.35 0.03 8.30
C THR A 39 0.92 -0.57 8.85
N GLU A 40 1.89 -0.77 7.98
CA GLU A 40 3.21 -1.27 8.33
C GLU A 40 4.28 -0.25 7.95
N ILE A 41 5.37 -0.25 8.71
CA ILE A 41 6.52 0.61 8.43
C ILE A 41 7.44 -0.16 7.48
N PHE A 42 7.70 0.41 6.30
CA PHE A 42 8.59 -0.16 5.30
C PHE A 42 9.90 0.64 5.23
N ASP A 43 11.03 -0.01 5.53
CA ASP A 43 12.36 0.58 5.35
C ASP A 43 12.85 0.32 3.92
N GLY A 44 12.71 1.33 3.07
CA GLY A 44 13.21 1.30 1.70
C GLY A 44 14.70 1.60 1.55
N ILE A 45 15.41 2.01 2.62
CA ILE A 45 16.86 2.23 2.59
C ILE A 45 17.57 0.88 2.65
N ASN A 46 17.16 0.02 3.59
CA ASN A 46 17.70 -1.33 3.75
C ASN A 46 16.85 -2.38 3.00
N TRP A 47 16.64 -2.14 1.70
CA TRP A 47 15.71 -2.91 0.87
C TRP A 47 15.86 -4.43 0.99
N GLU A 48 17.08 -4.96 0.84
CA GLU A 48 17.31 -6.41 0.83
C GLU A 48 16.98 -7.06 2.18
N GLU A 49 17.24 -6.36 3.29
CA GLU A 49 16.91 -6.84 4.63
C GLU A 49 15.40 -6.80 4.87
N THR A 50 14.74 -5.72 4.47
CA THR A 50 13.29 -5.57 4.59
C THR A 50 12.55 -6.63 3.77
N MET A 51 12.98 -6.90 2.54
CA MET A 51 12.37 -7.93 1.68
C MET A 51 12.57 -9.35 2.23
N ARG A 52 13.76 -9.68 2.78
CA ARG A 52 13.99 -10.98 3.44
C ARG A 52 13.02 -11.21 4.61
N LYS A 53 12.78 -10.18 5.43
CA LYS A 53 11.83 -10.26 6.54
C LYS A 53 10.42 -10.53 6.04
N LEU A 54 9.95 -9.78 5.04
CA LEU A 54 8.63 -9.97 4.43
C LEU A 54 8.45 -11.37 3.82
N GLU A 55 9.46 -11.91 3.13
CA GLU A 55 9.44 -13.29 2.62
C GLU A 55 9.34 -14.34 3.75
N SER A 56 10.06 -14.12 4.86
CA SER A 56 10.03 -15.02 6.01
C SER A 56 8.68 -14.98 6.76
N GLU A 57 8.05 -13.82 6.85
CA GLU A 57 6.75 -13.60 7.53
C GLU A 57 5.58 -14.14 6.71
N SER A 58 5.62 -13.96 5.38
CA SER A 58 4.59 -14.48 4.47
C SER A 58 4.54 -16.01 4.43
N THR A 59 5.66 -16.68 4.70
CA THR A 59 5.74 -18.16 4.81
C THR A 59 5.18 -18.69 6.15
N GLY A 60 4.97 -17.83 7.15
CA GLY A 60 4.50 -18.22 8.49
C GLY A 60 2.98 -18.32 8.66
N SER A 61 2.17 -17.88 7.69
CA SER A 61 0.71 -17.81 7.84
C SER A 61 -0.06 -19.10 7.48
N GLU A 62 0.60 -20.13 6.94
CA GLU A 62 -0.05 -21.40 6.57
C GLU A 62 -0.17 -22.44 7.72
N LEU A 63 0.20 -22.11 8.97
CA LEU A 63 0.18 -23.06 10.10
C LEU A 63 -0.78 -22.74 11.26
N SER A 64 -1.77 -21.88 11.04
CA SER A 64 -2.92 -21.76 11.94
C SER A 64 -4.24 -21.95 11.20
N GLY A 65 -4.51 -23.20 10.82
CA GLY A 65 -5.84 -23.71 10.50
C GLY A 65 -6.28 -24.73 11.54
#